data_AF-A0A2V5TXZ0-F1
#
_entry.id   AF-A0A2V5TXZ0-F1
#
_cell.length_a   1.000
_cell.length_b   1.000
_cell.length_c   1.000
_cell.angle_alpha   90.00
_cell.angle_beta   90.00
_cell.angle_gamma   90.00
#
_symmetry.space_group_name_H-M   'P 1'
#
loop_
_entity.id
_entity.type
_entity.pdbx_description
1 polymer ?
#
loop_
_entity_poly.entity_id
_entity_poly.type
_entity_poly.pdbx_seq_one_letter_code
_entity_poly.pdbx_strand_id
1 'polypeptide(L)'
;MPEGFEALGAEGLRDLLAYVCADETRYRILDLASAFTANTSRGLFNSEDAKDETLRFRKFGTIKVGEVPFDIVSPARSSTGNNIIVLKGGNGFARTLPQRVEVKTGFAADKLYFLGGVGGWAYPWGGDALKDKPAAKVTLHFAGGATEEILLKNGVEFADYIGAFDVPGSKEAPDLVQRGQVRWFSKDVKGRDVIERISIESFNNEIAPAFVGITAELGEPSASGSSTQAAALRAPSPLPPEEKDGVRGHSQALLAAEGSGNAREARAPAANTTRVLIVGGGSSHDFDRWFNQEDSKTLSADGRATVSYTDKPDEILPALKDLQVLYLSNNQPLKNPALRKAIFDFAEAGKGLLLVHPALWYNWADWPEYNRVLVGGGARSHDKYGEFEVHANLPQHPVMAGVPGSFKINDELYHFEPDKDGTPIQVLAYGNNLQTGKSYPSVWIVKHPQARIVCIALGHDGKAHELEAYKTILRNALKWTAGK
;
A
#
# COMPACT_ATOMS: atom_id res chain seq x y z
N MET A 1 -28.48 -11.33 57.40
CA MET A 1 -28.88 -11.94 56.13
C MET A 1 -27.80 -11.57 55.12
N PRO A 2 -27.24 -12.50 54.33
CA PRO A 2 -26.28 -12.12 53.31
C PRO A 2 -27.05 -11.45 52.17
N GLU A 3 -26.97 -10.12 52.07
CA GLU A 3 -27.47 -9.35 50.94
C GLU A 3 -26.33 -9.18 49.93
N GLY A 4 -26.16 -10.16 49.05
CA GLY A 4 -25.13 -10.12 47.99
C GLY A 4 -24.76 -11.49 47.42
N PHE A 5 -23.75 -11.52 46.55
CA PHE A 5 -23.26 -12.72 45.85
C PHE A 5 -22.80 -13.85 46.79
N GLU A 6 -22.55 -13.56 48.07
CA GLU A 6 -22.19 -14.54 49.09
C GLU A 6 -23.33 -15.54 49.41
N ALA A 7 -24.59 -15.19 49.11
CA ALA A 7 -25.74 -16.07 49.31
C ALA A 7 -25.87 -17.19 48.26
N LEU A 8 -25.15 -17.10 47.13
CA LEU A 8 -25.23 -18.06 46.03
C LEU A 8 -24.46 -19.36 46.30
N GLY A 9 -23.56 -19.38 47.30
CA GLY A 9 -22.69 -20.52 47.55
C GLY A 9 -21.71 -20.79 46.40
N ALA A 10 -20.79 -21.75 46.59
CA ALA A 10 -19.77 -22.04 45.57
C ALA A 10 -20.37 -22.57 44.26
N GLU A 11 -21.48 -23.31 44.31
CA GLU A 11 -22.19 -23.80 43.12
C GLU A 11 -22.91 -22.67 42.39
N GLY A 12 -23.68 -21.83 43.08
CA GLY A 12 -24.38 -20.71 42.42
C GLY A 12 -23.42 -19.66 41.86
N LEU A 13 -22.25 -19.45 42.48
CA LEU A 13 -21.20 -18.60 41.92
C LEU A 13 -20.56 -19.24 40.68
N ARG A 14 -20.39 -20.57 40.67
CA ARG A 14 -19.83 -21.33 39.55
C ARG A 14 -20.80 -21.41 38.38
N ASP A 15 -22.09 -21.56 38.62
CA ASP A 15 -23.13 -21.54 37.60
C ASP A 15 -23.32 -20.14 37.02
N LEU A 16 -23.21 -19.10 37.85
CA LEU A 16 -23.24 -17.72 37.39
C LEU A 16 -21.97 -17.36 36.60
N LEU A 17 -20.79 -17.83 37.00
CA LEU A 17 -19.57 -17.73 36.21
C LEU A 17 -19.65 -18.55 34.93
N ALA A 18 -20.21 -19.77 34.97
CA ALA A 18 -20.41 -20.60 33.79
C ALA A 18 -21.43 -19.97 32.82
N TYR A 19 -22.46 -19.29 33.32
CA TYR A 19 -23.44 -18.55 32.52
C TYR A 19 -22.85 -17.26 31.95
N VAL A 20 -22.06 -16.51 32.73
CA VAL A 20 -21.36 -15.30 32.28
C VAL A 20 -20.25 -15.64 31.28
N CYS A 21 -19.55 -16.75 31.47
CA CYS A 21 -18.55 -17.27 30.54
C CYS A 21 -19.14 -18.17 29.44
N ALA A 22 -20.45 -18.46 29.43
CA ALA A 22 -21.05 -19.34 28.42
C ALA A 22 -20.87 -18.77 27.01
N ASP A 23 -20.96 -17.44 26.86
CA ASP A 23 -20.63 -16.75 25.60
C ASP A 23 -19.13 -16.82 25.26
N GLU A 24 -18.24 -16.92 26.26
CA GLU A 24 -16.80 -17.16 26.08
C GLU A 24 -16.47 -18.63 25.75
N THR A 25 -17.41 -19.57 25.93
CA THR A 25 -17.19 -20.98 25.56
C THR A 25 -17.47 -21.30 24.10
N ARG A 26 -18.22 -20.46 23.39
CA ARG A 26 -18.58 -20.72 21.98
C ARG A 26 -17.46 -20.37 21.02
N TYR A 27 -16.79 -19.24 21.23
CA TYR A 27 -15.77 -18.73 20.33
C TYR A 27 -14.38 -18.79 20.94
N ARG A 28 -13.40 -19.21 20.15
CA ARG A 28 -12.00 -19.19 20.52
C ARG A 28 -11.20 -18.37 19.51
N ILE A 29 -10.68 -17.23 19.95
CA ILE A 29 -9.76 -16.40 19.15
C ILE A 29 -8.44 -17.16 19.01
N LEU A 30 -7.90 -17.26 17.79
CA LEU A 30 -6.61 -17.89 17.54
C LEU A 30 -5.47 -16.89 17.81
N ASP A 31 -4.40 -17.36 18.45
CA ASP A 31 -3.16 -16.60 18.58
C ASP A 31 -2.37 -16.67 17.27
N LEU A 32 -2.26 -15.52 16.59
CA LEU A 32 -1.56 -15.37 15.32
C LEU A 32 -0.15 -14.79 15.46
N ALA A 33 0.34 -14.55 16.68
CA ALA A 33 1.58 -13.80 16.92
C ALA A 33 2.80 -14.38 16.21
N SER A 34 2.93 -15.71 16.18
CA SER A 34 4.02 -16.39 15.49
C SER A 34 3.87 -16.44 13.96
N ALA A 35 2.68 -16.12 13.45
CA ALA A 35 2.35 -16.17 12.03
C ALA A 35 2.32 -14.78 11.38
N PHE A 36 2.45 -13.69 12.14
CA PHE A 36 2.46 -12.34 11.58
C PHE A 36 3.71 -12.06 10.75
N THR A 37 3.51 -11.46 9.58
CA THR A 37 4.55 -11.28 8.55
C THR A 37 4.72 -9.82 8.15
N ALA A 38 3.78 -8.95 8.50
CA ALA A 38 3.82 -7.53 8.18
C ALA A 38 3.35 -6.65 9.35
N ASN A 39 3.72 -5.38 9.28
CA ASN A 39 3.48 -4.38 10.33
C ASN A 39 2.59 -3.25 9.80
N THR A 40 1.43 -3.04 10.42
CA THR A 40 0.44 -2.05 9.98
C THR A 40 0.82 -0.59 10.29
N SER A 41 1.98 -0.35 10.92
CA SER A 41 2.59 1.00 11.02
C SER A 41 3.45 1.36 9.80
N ARG A 42 3.66 0.40 8.89
CA ARG A 42 4.39 0.48 7.62
C ARG A 42 3.45 0.11 6.47
N GLY A 43 3.87 0.35 5.23
CA GLY A 43 3.12 -0.13 4.07
C GLY A 43 3.13 -1.65 3.97
N LEU A 44 2.00 -2.26 3.55
CA LEU A 44 1.79 -3.71 3.64
C LEU A 44 2.12 -4.46 2.34
N PHE A 45 1.97 -3.82 1.19
CA PHE A 45 1.97 -4.51 -0.12
C PHE A 45 3.05 -4.01 -1.07
N ASN A 46 2.99 -2.74 -1.49
CA ASN A 46 3.89 -2.25 -2.54
C ASN A 46 5.28 -1.88 -2.02
N SER A 47 5.34 -1.15 -0.90
CA SER A 47 6.58 -0.76 -0.22
C SER A 47 6.33 -0.62 1.27
N GLU A 48 7.29 -0.98 2.11
CA GLU A 48 7.17 -0.76 3.56
C GLU A 48 7.23 0.73 3.95
N ASP A 49 7.77 1.59 3.08
CA ASP A 49 7.87 3.04 3.32
C ASP A 49 6.57 3.78 2.99
N ALA A 50 5.66 3.14 2.24
CA ALA A 50 4.34 3.67 1.89
C ALA A 50 3.37 3.54 3.08
N LYS A 51 3.56 4.36 4.12
CA LYS A 51 2.78 4.31 5.39
C LYS A 51 1.28 4.62 5.25
N ASP A 52 0.85 5.07 4.07
CA ASP A 52 -0.56 5.26 3.72
C ASP A 52 -1.16 4.04 2.98
N GLU A 53 -0.32 3.12 2.50
CA GLU A 53 -0.70 1.84 1.88
C GLU A 53 -0.73 0.71 2.92
N THR A 54 -1.55 0.93 3.95
CA THR A 54 -1.65 0.03 5.09
C THR A 54 -3.06 -0.03 5.65
N LEU A 55 -3.33 -1.02 6.50
CA LEU A 55 -4.57 -1.10 7.26
C LEU A 55 -4.43 -0.33 8.56
N ARG A 56 -4.74 0.97 8.51
CA ARG A 56 -4.66 1.86 9.67
C ARG A 56 -5.88 1.68 10.57
N PHE A 57 -5.78 0.76 11.53
CA PHE A 57 -6.84 0.46 12.47
C PHE A 57 -7.18 1.65 13.38
N ARG A 58 -8.48 1.85 13.65
CA ARG A 58 -8.98 2.87 14.58
C ARG A 58 -8.81 2.45 16.03
N LYS A 59 -8.86 1.14 16.29
CA LYS A 59 -8.74 0.55 17.62
C LYS A 59 -8.02 -0.79 17.51
N PHE A 60 -7.24 -1.11 18.55
CA PHE A 60 -6.61 -2.40 18.76
C PHE A 60 -7.23 -3.13 19.96
N GLY A 61 -7.02 -4.43 20.03
CA GLY A 61 -7.59 -5.33 21.04
C GLY A 61 -8.80 -6.10 20.52
N THR A 62 -9.51 -6.76 21.44
CA THR A 62 -10.69 -7.55 21.11
C THR A 62 -11.85 -6.67 20.65
N ILE A 63 -12.36 -6.96 19.46
CA ILE A 63 -13.55 -6.36 18.87
C ILE A 63 -14.56 -7.45 18.52
N LYS A 64 -15.82 -7.06 18.31
CA LYS A 64 -16.83 -7.96 17.74
C LYS A 64 -17.20 -7.49 16.33
N VAL A 65 -17.34 -8.44 15.41
CA VAL A 65 -17.98 -8.21 14.10
C VAL A 65 -19.22 -9.09 14.05
N GLY A 66 -20.40 -8.45 14.16
CA GLY A 66 -21.60 -9.16 14.61
C GLY A 66 -21.40 -9.70 16.03
N GLU A 67 -21.63 -11.00 16.23
CA GLU A 67 -21.38 -11.67 17.53
C GLU A 67 -19.99 -12.30 17.64
N VAL A 68 -19.21 -12.30 16.56
CA VAL A 68 -17.93 -13.02 16.50
C VAL A 68 -16.81 -12.14 17.03
N PRO A 69 -16.09 -12.54 18.09
CA PRO A 69 -14.98 -11.78 18.60
C PRO A 69 -13.72 -11.99 17.75
N PHE A 70 -12.90 -10.96 17.55
CA PHE A 70 -11.58 -11.03 16.92
C PHE A 70 -10.59 -10.18 17.72
N ASP A 71 -9.31 -10.57 17.80
CA ASP A 71 -8.26 -9.71 18.36
C ASP A 71 -7.51 -8.99 17.23
N ILE A 72 -7.54 -7.65 17.24
CA ILE A 72 -6.70 -6.83 16.35
C ILE A 72 -5.46 -6.44 17.14
N VAL A 73 -4.36 -7.15 16.92
CA VAL A 73 -3.12 -6.95 17.66
C VAL A 73 -2.47 -5.61 17.26
N SER A 74 -2.01 -4.85 18.25
CA SER A 74 -1.21 -3.63 18.03
C SER A 74 0.24 -4.00 17.67
N PRO A 75 0.89 -3.31 16.72
CA PRO A 75 2.33 -3.49 16.46
C PRO A 75 3.18 -3.38 17.73
N ALA A 76 2.83 -2.47 18.63
CA ALA A 76 3.57 -2.25 19.88
C ALA A 76 3.43 -3.39 20.91
N ARG A 77 2.39 -4.23 20.77
CA ARG A 77 2.18 -5.43 21.60
C ARG A 77 2.82 -6.69 21.00
N SER A 78 3.25 -6.64 19.75
CA SER A 78 3.90 -7.76 19.08
C SER A 78 5.41 -7.74 19.33
N SER A 79 5.98 -8.89 19.69
CA SER A 79 7.42 -9.03 19.92
C SER A 79 8.28 -8.77 18.68
N THR A 80 7.73 -9.01 17.49
CA THR A 80 8.40 -8.76 16.21
C THR A 80 8.03 -7.40 15.60
N GLY A 81 7.06 -6.69 16.19
CA GLY A 81 6.40 -5.52 15.61
C GLY A 81 5.38 -5.85 14.51
N ASN A 82 5.42 -7.05 13.91
CA ASN A 82 4.42 -7.48 12.94
C ASN A 82 3.12 -7.86 13.64
N ASN A 83 1.98 -7.48 13.08
CA ASN A 83 0.67 -7.64 13.71
C ASN A 83 -0.44 -8.06 12.75
N ILE A 84 -0.07 -8.42 11.52
CA ILE A 84 -0.97 -8.94 10.50
C ILE A 84 -0.25 -10.00 9.66
N ILE A 85 -1.00 -10.95 9.11
CA ILE A 85 -0.49 -11.91 8.13
C ILE A 85 -0.71 -11.30 6.73
N VAL A 86 0.36 -10.99 6.03
CA VAL A 86 0.36 -10.73 4.58
C VAL A 86 1.26 -11.77 3.91
N LEU A 87 0.72 -12.50 2.93
CA LEU A 87 1.47 -13.55 2.25
C LEU A 87 2.03 -13.06 0.92
N LYS A 88 3.00 -13.84 0.41
CA LYS A 88 3.71 -13.54 -0.84
C LYS A 88 2.75 -13.23 -1.98
N GLY A 89 2.89 -12.06 -2.59
CA GLY A 89 2.22 -11.67 -3.83
C GLY A 89 3.20 -11.43 -4.98
N GLY A 90 2.67 -11.12 -6.15
CA GLY A 90 3.44 -10.99 -7.38
C GLY A 90 4.08 -9.63 -7.59
N ASN A 91 3.83 -8.66 -6.70
CA ASN A 91 4.22 -7.26 -6.88
C ASN A 91 4.82 -6.63 -5.62
N GLY A 92 5.63 -5.58 -5.83
CA GLY A 92 6.23 -4.76 -4.77
C GLY A 92 6.96 -5.54 -3.67
N PHE A 93 6.91 -5.00 -2.46
CA PHE A 93 7.40 -5.60 -1.22
C PHE A 93 6.73 -6.96 -0.92
N ALA A 94 5.47 -7.15 -1.32
CA ALA A 94 4.79 -8.42 -1.09
C ALA A 94 5.49 -9.62 -1.76
N ARG A 95 6.37 -9.41 -2.76
CA ARG A 95 7.22 -10.48 -3.32
C ARG A 95 8.21 -11.07 -2.31
N THR A 96 8.61 -10.33 -1.29
CA THR A 96 9.61 -10.77 -0.31
C THR A 96 8.97 -11.45 0.90
N LEU A 97 7.65 -11.32 1.07
CA LEU A 97 6.91 -11.93 2.17
C LEU A 97 6.88 -13.47 2.02
N PRO A 98 6.72 -14.21 3.12
CA PRO A 98 6.65 -15.66 3.08
C PRO A 98 5.39 -16.11 2.33
N GLN A 99 5.53 -17.19 1.56
CA GLN A 99 4.40 -17.78 0.83
C GLN A 99 3.48 -18.58 1.76
N ARG A 100 4.02 -19.12 2.86
CA ARG A 100 3.32 -19.97 3.83
C ARG A 100 3.60 -19.50 5.25
N VAL A 101 2.58 -19.52 6.10
CA VAL A 101 2.70 -19.40 7.56
C VAL A 101 1.95 -20.53 8.25
N GLU A 102 2.27 -20.78 9.52
CA GLU A 102 1.60 -21.76 10.35
C GLU A 102 1.08 -21.13 11.65
N VAL A 103 -0.15 -21.48 11.99
CA VAL A 103 -0.82 -21.09 13.24
C VAL A 103 -1.06 -22.35 14.05
N LYS A 104 -0.53 -22.40 15.27
CA LYS A 104 -0.77 -23.52 16.18
C LYS A 104 -2.19 -23.40 16.78
N THR A 105 -2.88 -24.53 16.86
CA THR A 105 -4.24 -24.59 17.42
C THR A 105 -4.27 -25.53 18.63
N GLY A 106 -5.05 -26.62 18.62
CA GLY A 106 -5.19 -27.55 19.73
C GLY A 106 -6.63 -27.71 20.25
N PHE A 107 -7.62 -27.53 19.38
CA PHE A 107 -9.03 -27.75 19.69
C PHE A 107 -9.79 -28.19 18.43
N ALA A 108 -10.94 -28.83 18.60
CA ALA A 108 -11.90 -29.08 17.53
C ALA A 108 -12.75 -27.82 17.30
N ALA A 109 -13.17 -27.59 16.06
CA ALA A 109 -14.01 -26.46 15.69
C ALA A 109 -15.00 -26.90 14.63
N ASP A 110 -16.22 -26.37 14.67
CA ASP A 110 -17.24 -26.61 13.64
C ASP A 110 -17.14 -25.56 12.51
N LYS A 111 -16.59 -24.38 12.82
CA LYS A 111 -16.48 -23.28 11.87
C LYS A 111 -15.29 -22.38 12.21
N LEU A 112 -14.68 -21.84 11.17
CA LEU A 112 -13.67 -20.78 11.28
C LEU A 112 -14.22 -19.49 10.71
N TYR A 113 -14.04 -18.42 11.46
CA TYR A 113 -14.33 -17.05 11.07
C TYR A 113 -13.02 -16.32 10.82
N PHE A 114 -12.98 -15.55 9.75
CA PHE A 114 -11.80 -14.81 9.31
C PHE A 114 -12.13 -13.33 9.29
N LEU A 115 -11.28 -12.53 9.94
CA LEU A 115 -11.22 -11.08 9.77
C LEU A 115 -10.01 -10.79 8.88
N GLY A 116 -10.23 -10.15 7.75
CA GLY A 116 -9.28 -10.10 6.64
C GLY A 116 -10.02 -10.15 5.32
N GLY A 117 -9.68 -11.09 4.44
CA GLY A 117 -10.35 -11.16 3.12
C GLY A 117 -10.09 -9.93 2.27
N VAL A 118 -8.91 -9.33 2.45
CA VAL A 118 -8.43 -8.23 1.62
C VAL A 118 -7.04 -8.55 1.11
N GLY A 119 -6.64 -7.94 0.00
CA GLY A 119 -5.29 -8.13 -0.50
C GLY A 119 -4.82 -6.97 -1.37
N GLY A 120 -3.51 -6.91 -1.59
CA GLY A 120 -2.94 -6.05 -2.61
C GLY A 120 -3.17 -6.65 -3.99
N TRP A 121 -3.55 -5.82 -4.96
CA TRP A 121 -3.90 -6.22 -6.33
C TRP A 121 -5.04 -7.25 -6.38
N ALA A 122 -5.90 -7.26 -5.37
CA ALA A 122 -7.09 -8.09 -5.37
C ALA A 122 -8.19 -7.43 -6.22
N TYR A 123 -9.31 -8.12 -6.43
CA TYR A 123 -10.44 -7.62 -7.20
C TYR A 123 -11.10 -6.43 -6.48
N PRO A 124 -11.49 -5.35 -7.18
CA PRO A 124 -11.45 -5.17 -8.62
C PRO A 124 -10.14 -4.57 -9.16
N TRP A 125 -9.24 -4.12 -8.29
CA TRP A 125 -8.01 -3.42 -8.69
C TRP A 125 -7.11 -4.26 -9.61
N GLY A 126 -6.92 -5.53 -9.28
CA GLY A 126 -6.20 -6.50 -10.12
C GLY A 126 -6.88 -6.83 -11.46
N GLY A 127 -8.09 -6.30 -11.69
CA GLY A 127 -8.89 -6.51 -12.89
C GLY A 127 -9.59 -7.87 -12.97
N ASP A 128 -10.49 -8.00 -13.94
CA ASP A 128 -11.31 -9.21 -14.12
C ASP A 128 -10.50 -10.49 -14.42
N ALA A 129 -9.28 -10.35 -14.95
CA ALA A 129 -8.41 -11.51 -15.21
C ALA A 129 -7.97 -12.22 -13.92
N LEU A 130 -7.90 -11.48 -12.81
CA LEU A 130 -7.60 -11.99 -11.49
C LEU A 130 -8.86 -12.35 -10.69
N LYS A 131 -10.05 -12.03 -11.18
CA LYS A 131 -11.31 -12.46 -10.56
C LYS A 131 -11.42 -13.99 -10.60
N ASP A 132 -11.96 -14.57 -9.53
CA ASP A 132 -12.12 -16.00 -9.29
C ASP A 132 -10.80 -16.80 -9.20
N LYS A 133 -9.64 -16.15 -9.33
CA LYS A 133 -8.34 -16.79 -9.13
C LYS A 133 -8.13 -17.13 -7.65
N PRO A 134 -7.39 -18.20 -7.35
CA PRO A 134 -6.98 -18.51 -5.98
C PRO A 134 -6.22 -17.36 -5.33
N ALA A 135 -6.68 -16.86 -4.19
CA ALA A 135 -5.99 -15.85 -3.39
C ALA A 135 -5.15 -16.53 -2.30
N ALA A 136 -5.77 -17.45 -1.55
CA ALA A 136 -5.12 -18.18 -0.48
C ALA A 136 -5.69 -19.59 -0.32
N LYS A 137 -4.86 -20.51 0.17
CA LYS A 137 -5.26 -21.85 0.60
C LYS A 137 -5.05 -21.96 2.10
N VAL A 138 -6.10 -22.36 2.82
CA VAL A 138 -6.04 -22.66 4.24
C VAL A 138 -6.11 -24.17 4.39
N THR A 139 -5.12 -24.79 5.02
CA THR A 139 -5.08 -26.22 5.27
C THR A 139 -5.14 -26.48 6.77
N LEU A 140 -6.17 -27.20 7.20
CA LEU A 140 -6.35 -27.67 8.57
C LEU A 140 -5.65 -29.02 8.70
N HIS A 141 -4.78 -29.17 9.70
CA HIS A 141 -4.09 -30.44 9.99
C HIS A 141 -4.63 -30.99 11.30
N PHE A 142 -5.25 -32.17 11.24
CA PHE A 142 -5.91 -32.79 12.38
C PHE A 142 -5.00 -33.79 13.09
N ALA A 143 -5.23 -34.02 14.37
CA ALA A 143 -4.43 -34.94 15.20
C ALA A 143 -4.40 -36.39 14.69
N GLY A 144 -5.42 -36.80 13.93
CA GLY A 144 -5.45 -38.10 13.23
C GLY A 144 -4.59 -38.19 11.96
N GLY A 145 -3.86 -37.12 11.61
CA GLY A 145 -3.05 -37.02 10.38
C GLY A 145 -3.85 -36.64 9.13
N ALA A 146 -5.18 -36.55 9.23
CA ALA A 146 -6.02 -36.06 8.14
C ALA A 146 -5.81 -34.56 7.90
N THR A 147 -6.08 -34.10 6.68
CA THR A 147 -6.04 -32.68 6.32
C THR A 147 -7.30 -32.24 5.59
N GLU A 148 -7.74 -31.02 5.84
CA GLU A 148 -8.83 -30.37 5.11
C GLU A 148 -8.33 -29.09 4.44
N GLU A 149 -8.58 -28.95 3.14
CA GLU A 149 -8.19 -27.76 2.38
C GLU A 149 -9.39 -26.87 2.07
N ILE A 150 -9.23 -25.58 2.35
CA ILE A 150 -10.19 -24.52 2.08
C ILE A 150 -9.53 -23.55 1.10
N LEU A 151 -10.09 -23.48 -0.11
CA LEU A 151 -9.65 -22.55 -1.14
C LEU A 151 -10.41 -21.23 -1.04
N LEU A 152 -9.67 -20.12 -0.94
CA LEU A 152 -10.20 -18.77 -0.90
C LEU A 152 -9.87 -18.07 -2.22
N LYS A 153 -10.86 -17.40 -2.81
CA LYS A 153 -10.76 -16.82 -4.15
C LYS A 153 -10.85 -15.30 -4.13
N ASN A 154 -10.12 -14.70 -5.05
CA ASN A 154 -10.19 -13.28 -5.35
C ASN A 154 -11.51 -12.93 -6.02
N GLY A 155 -12.16 -11.85 -5.60
CA GLY A 155 -13.49 -11.47 -6.06
C GLY A 155 -14.64 -12.32 -5.49
N VAL A 156 -14.35 -13.24 -4.56
CA VAL A 156 -15.35 -14.03 -3.83
C VAL A 156 -15.22 -13.77 -2.34
N GLU A 157 -14.18 -14.26 -1.67
CA GLU A 157 -13.88 -13.92 -0.28
C GLU A 157 -12.96 -12.71 -0.17
N PHE A 158 -12.05 -12.54 -1.14
CA PHE A 158 -11.06 -11.46 -1.17
C PHE A 158 -11.50 -10.30 -2.05
N ALA A 159 -11.24 -9.07 -1.58
CA ALA A 159 -11.32 -7.86 -2.38
C ALA A 159 -10.11 -6.94 -2.12
N ASP A 160 -9.90 -5.92 -2.95
CA ASP A 160 -8.78 -4.99 -2.75
C ASP A 160 -8.98 -4.14 -1.49
N TYR A 161 -7.91 -3.95 -0.74
CA TYR A 161 -7.96 -3.27 0.56
C TYR A 161 -8.22 -1.76 0.46
N ILE A 162 -7.98 -1.13 -0.70
CA ILE A 162 -7.94 0.34 -0.83
C ILE A 162 -9.31 1.05 -0.74
N GLY A 163 -10.40 0.32 -0.90
CA GLY A 163 -11.76 0.88 -0.95
C GLY A 163 -12.82 -0.15 -0.62
N ALA A 164 -14.08 0.26 -0.51
CA ALA A 164 -15.19 -0.65 -0.27
C ALA A 164 -15.60 -1.34 -1.58
N PHE A 165 -15.48 -2.67 -1.62
CA PHE A 165 -15.81 -3.48 -2.79
C PHE A 165 -16.59 -4.71 -2.38
N ASP A 166 -17.83 -4.83 -2.85
CA ASP A 166 -18.65 -5.98 -2.54
C ASP A 166 -18.26 -7.22 -3.34
N VAL A 167 -18.05 -8.32 -2.62
CA VAL A 167 -17.81 -9.65 -3.16
C VAL A 167 -18.72 -10.66 -2.45
N PRO A 168 -19.23 -11.69 -3.15
CA PRO A 168 -20.34 -12.52 -2.65
C PRO A 168 -19.98 -13.45 -1.48
N GLY A 169 -18.70 -13.74 -1.26
CA GLY A 169 -18.22 -14.69 -0.25
C GLY A 169 -17.75 -14.05 1.06
N SER A 170 -17.79 -12.73 1.19
CA SER A 170 -17.43 -12.01 2.42
C SER A 170 -18.20 -10.71 2.56
N LYS A 171 -18.27 -10.17 3.77
CA LYS A 171 -18.91 -8.87 4.07
C LYS A 171 -17.86 -7.89 4.55
N GLU A 172 -18.08 -6.60 4.30
CA GLU A 172 -17.25 -5.57 4.92
C GLU A 172 -17.42 -5.59 6.45
N ALA A 173 -16.34 -5.35 7.19
CA ALA A 173 -16.33 -5.10 8.62
C ALA A 173 -16.16 -3.57 8.83
N PRO A 174 -17.28 -2.82 8.94
CA PRO A 174 -17.24 -1.36 8.91
C PRO A 174 -16.52 -0.78 10.13
N ASP A 175 -16.04 0.46 9.98
CA ASP A 175 -15.45 1.27 11.06
C ASP A 175 -14.22 0.70 11.76
N LEU A 176 -13.54 -0.30 11.18
CA LEU A 176 -12.30 -0.85 11.73
C LEU A 176 -11.05 -0.07 11.33
N VAL A 177 -11.02 0.43 10.10
CA VAL A 177 -9.87 1.15 9.53
C VAL A 177 -10.22 2.60 9.18
N GLN A 178 -9.21 3.47 9.18
CA GLN A 178 -9.37 4.89 8.86
C GLN A 178 -9.66 5.14 7.37
N ARG A 179 -9.05 4.31 6.51
CA ARG A 179 -9.17 4.32 5.05
C ARG A 179 -9.10 2.88 4.55
N GLY A 180 -9.78 2.61 3.43
CA GLY A 180 -9.85 1.28 2.85
C GLY A 180 -10.91 0.42 3.53
N GLN A 181 -10.74 -0.90 3.44
CA GLN A 181 -11.66 -1.86 4.03
C GLN A 181 -10.92 -3.01 4.73
N VAL A 182 -11.65 -3.67 5.62
CA VAL A 182 -11.37 -5.04 6.07
C VAL A 182 -12.65 -5.81 5.89
N ARG A 183 -12.57 -7.07 5.49
CA ARG A 183 -13.73 -7.94 5.28
C ARG A 183 -13.76 -9.05 6.31
N TRP A 184 -14.86 -9.77 6.36
CA TRP A 184 -14.98 -10.94 7.18
C TRP A 184 -15.90 -11.98 6.55
N PHE A 185 -15.63 -13.25 6.83
CA PHE A 185 -16.37 -14.39 6.31
C PHE A 185 -16.15 -15.60 7.20
N SER A 186 -16.90 -16.68 6.94
CA SER A 186 -16.75 -17.95 7.64
C SER A 186 -16.60 -19.12 6.69
N LYS A 187 -15.98 -20.19 7.18
CA LYS A 187 -15.85 -21.48 6.49
C LYS A 187 -16.14 -22.60 7.48
N ASP A 188 -17.03 -23.50 7.09
CA ASP A 188 -17.33 -24.69 7.88
C ASP A 188 -16.12 -25.62 7.90
N VAL A 189 -15.92 -26.29 9.03
CA VAL A 189 -14.90 -27.32 9.21
C VAL A 189 -15.61 -28.67 9.13
N LYS A 190 -15.20 -29.53 8.19
CA LYS A 190 -15.81 -30.84 8.00
C LYS A 190 -15.21 -31.90 8.92
N GLY A 191 -13.90 -31.78 9.20
CA GLY A 191 -13.22 -32.63 10.16
C GLY A 191 -13.74 -32.41 11.58
N ARG A 192 -13.90 -33.50 12.34
CA ARG A 192 -14.41 -33.46 13.73
C ARG A 192 -13.31 -33.62 14.79
N ASP A 193 -12.11 -33.97 14.35
CA ASP A 193 -10.95 -34.12 15.24
C ASP A 193 -10.38 -32.77 15.66
N VAL A 194 -9.48 -32.80 16.65
CA VAL A 194 -8.69 -31.64 17.04
C VAL A 194 -7.83 -31.17 15.87
N ILE A 195 -7.96 -29.88 15.53
CA ILE A 195 -7.05 -29.21 14.61
C ILE A 195 -5.76 -28.92 15.40
N GLU A 196 -4.63 -29.47 14.99
CA GLU A 196 -3.32 -29.24 15.64
C GLU A 196 -2.65 -27.96 15.15
N ARG A 197 -2.75 -27.71 13.84
CA ARG A 197 -2.23 -26.50 13.20
C ARG A 197 -3.02 -26.14 11.95
N ILE A 198 -2.95 -24.88 11.58
CA ILE A 198 -3.51 -24.32 10.35
C ILE A 198 -2.36 -23.76 9.53
N SER A 199 -2.19 -24.22 8.29
CA SER A 199 -1.29 -23.61 7.31
C SER A 199 -2.07 -22.63 6.44
N ILE A 200 -1.53 -21.45 6.20
CA ILE A 200 -2.11 -20.47 5.29
C ILE A 200 -1.08 -20.13 4.23
N GLU A 201 -1.46 -20.27 2.96
CA GLU A 201 -0.57 -20.19 1.82
C GLU A 201 -1.12 -19.31 0.71
N SER A 202 -0.27 -18.49 0.11
CA SER A 202 -0.59 -17.84 -1.16
C SER A 202 -0.15 -18.70 -2.35
N PHE A 203 -0.66 -18.36 -3.52
CA PHE A 203 -0.36 -19.05 -4.77
C PHE A 203 0.84 -18.45 -5.51
N ASN A 204 1.54 -17.49 -4.91
CA ASN A 204 2.62 -16.73 -5.56
C ASN A 204 2.19 -16.15 -6.92
N ASN A 205 0.92 -15.75 -7.01
CA ASN A 205 0.38 -14.99 -8.12
C ASN A 205 0.35 -13.50 -7.74
N GLU A 206 -0.22 -12.66 -8.59
CA GLU A 206 -0.28 -11.22 -8.44
C GLU A 206 -0.93 -10.75 -7.12
N ILE A 207 -1.84 -11.55 -6.56
CA ILE A 207 -2.61 -11.22 -5.37
C ILE A 207 -1.78 -11.45 -4.11
N ALA A 208 -1.67 -10.43 -3.26
CA ALA A 208 -1.06 -10.52 -1.94
C ALA A 208 -2.16 -10.60 -0.86
N PRO A 209 -2.58 -11.78 -0.39
CA PRO A 209 -3.68 -11.89 0.57
C PRO A 209 -3.26 -11.46 1.98
N ALA A 210 -4.17 -10.79 2.70
CA ALA A 210 -3.98 -10.34 4.07
C ALA A 210 -5.08 -10.88 5.02
N PHE A 211 -4.66 -11.28 6.22
CA PHE A 211 -5.50 -11.77 7.32
C PHE A 211 -5.16 -11.03 8.61
N VAL A 212 -6.19 -10.47 9.24
CA VAL A 212 -6.08 -9.68 10.49
C VAL A 212 -6.26 -10.57 11.71
N GLY A 213 -7.28 -11.45 11.70
CA GLY A 213 -7.65 -12.27 12.83
C GLY A 213 -8.41 -13.52 12.40
N ILE A 214 -8.35 -14.56 13.21
CA ILE A 214 -9.11 -15.80 13.00
C ILE A 214 -9.74 -16.21 14.33
N THR A 215 -11.01 -16.61 14.28
CA THR A 215 -11.77 -17.07 15.44
C THR A 215 -12.48 -18.34 15.09
N ALA A 216 -12.32 -19.36 15.92
CA ALA A 216 -13.05 -20.61 15.79
C ALA A 216 -14.35 -20.57 16.57
N GLU A 217 -15.39 -21.16 16.03
CA GLU A 217 -16.56 -21.59 16.79
C GLU A 217 -16.35 -23.05 17.17
N LEU A 218 -16.29 -23.31 18.48
CA LEU A 218 -16.10 -24.65 19.02
C LEU A 218 -17.35 -25.47 18.75
N GLY A 219 -17.16 -26.71 18.30
CA GLY A 219 -18.28 -27.64 18.18
C GLY A 219 -18.81 -28.04 19.55
N GLU A 220 -20.09 -28.44 19.61
CA GLU A 220 -20.61 -29.05 20.84
C GLU A 220 -19.72 -30.24 21.22
N PRO A 221 -19.34 -30.39 22.51
CA PRO A 221 -18.52 -31.51 22.93
C PRO A 221 -19.23 -32.81 22.54
N SER A 222 -18.63 -33.58 21.63
CA SER A 222 -19.15 -34.89 21.31
C SER A 222 -19.10 -35.74 22.57
N ALA A 223 -20.28 -36.21 23.01
CA ALA A 223 -20.42 -37.19 24.07
C ALA A 223 -19.98 -38.57 23.56
N SER A 224 -18.75 -38.69 23.05
CA SER A 224 -18.13 -39.97 22.70
C SER A 224 -16.60 -39.82 22.62
N GLY A 225 -15.99 -39.49 23.75
CA GLY A 225 -14.56 -39.66 23.99
C GLY A 225 -14.37 -40.19 25.41
N SER A 226 -13.99 -41.45 25.54
CA SER A 226 -13.83 -42.14 26.82
C SER A 226 -12.94 -41.35 27.78
N SER A 227 -13.42 -41.19 29.01
CA SER A 227 -12.65 -40.72 30.16
C SER A 227 -11.31 -41.44 30.25
N THR A 228 -10.22 -40.73 29.96
CA THR A 228 -8.89 -41.08 30.44
C THR A 228 -8.47 -40.03 31.45
N GLN A 229 -8.30 -40.50 32.68
CA GLN A 229 -7.98 -39.73 33.88
C GLN A 229 -6.72 -38.88 33.67
N ALA A 230 -6.83 -37.59 33.97
CA ALA A 230 -5.67 -36.75 34.25
C ALA A 230 -5.01 -37.25 35.54
N ALA A 231 -3.89 -37.95 35.40
CA ALA A 231 -3.02 -38.29 36.51
C ALA A 231 -2.33 -37.02 37.01
N ALA A 232 -2.50 -36.75 38.30
CA ALA A 232 -1.85 -35.67 39.03
C ALA A 232 -0.32 -35.77 38.94
N LEU A 233 0.33 -34.74 38.40
CA LEU A 233 1.78 -34.55 38.53
C LEU A 233 2.04 -33.57 39.67
N ARG A 234 2.77 -34.10 40.65
CA ARG A 234 3.22 -33.47 41.90
C ARG A 234 4.07 -32.21 41.64
N ALA A 235 3.92 -31.25 42.54
CA ALA A 235 4.86 -30.15 42.73
C ALA A 235 6.26 -30.66 43.13
N PRO A 236 7.35 -30.00 42.71
CA PRO A 236 8.65 -30.17 43.33
C PRO A 236 8.91 -29.08 44.39
N SER A 237 9.61 -29.46 45.44
CA SER A 237 10.37 -28.59 46.35
C SER A 237 11.64 -29.37 46.74
N PRO A 238 12.63 -28.74 47.39
CA PRO A 238 13.69 -27.91 46.82
C PRO A 238 15.05 -28.62 46.89
N LEU A 239 16.06 -28.14 46.14
CA LEU A 239 17.46 -28.58 46.27
C LEU A 239 18.30 -27.55 47.05
N PRO A 240 19.22 -27.98 47.95
CA PRO A 240 20.17 -27.12 48.67
C PRO A 240 21.62 -27.25 48.06
N PRO A 241 22.70 -26.63 48.60
CA PRO A 241 23.37 -25.51 47.90
C PRO A 241 24.91 -25.67 47.69
N GLU A 242 25.50 -24.63 47.05
CA GLU A 242 26.92 -24.19 47.04
C GLU A 242 27.97 -25.06 46.30
N GLU A 243 29.08 -24.57 45.70
CA GLU A 243 29.75 -23.26 45.74
C GLU A 243 30.69 -23.02 44.52
N LYS A 244 31.18 -21.76 44.49
CA LYS A 244 32.04 -20.92 43.63
C LYS A 244 33.33 -21.50 43.02
N ASP A 245 33.74 -20.92 41.87
CA ASP A 245 34.87 -19.95 41.76
C ASP A 245 34.98 -19.44 40.30
N GLY A 246 34.93 -18.11 40.05
CA GLY A 246 36.09 -17.24 39.75
C GLY A 246 36.44 -17.26 38.25
N VAL A 247 36.40 -16.17 37.46
CA VAL A 247 37.26 -14.97 37.54
C VAL A 247 36.69 -13.79 36.72
N ARG A 248 36.72 -12.61 37.38
CA ARG A 248 36.73 -11.16 37.02
C ARG A 248 36.87 -10.77 35.53
N GLY A 249 36.13 -9.79 34.98
CA GLY A 249 36.14 -8.32 35.25
C GLY A 249 36.90 -7.61 34.09
N HIS A 250 36.52 -6.52 33.43
CA HIS A 250 35.77 -5.31 33.77
C HIS A 250 35.12 -4.66 32.53
N SER A 251 34.08 -3.89 32.79
CA SER A 251 33.39 -2.96 31.88
C SER A 251 34.13 -1.61 31.76
N GLN A 252 34.06 -1.04 30.55
CA GLN A 252 33.96 0.39 30.17
C GLN A 252 34.85 1.46 30.82
N ALA A 253 35.51 2.24 29.95
CA ALA A 253 35.26 3.69 29.85
C ALA A 253 35.86 4.28 28.56
N LEU A 254 35.11 5.22 27.98
CA LEU A 254 35.44 6.09 26.86
C LEU A 254 36.68 6.97 27.15
N LEU A 255 37.42 7.37 26.11
CA LEU A 255 37.39 8.74 25.56
C LEU A 255 38.46 8.97 24.46
N ALA A 256 38.00 9.65 23.41
CA ALA A 256 38.68 10.64 22.56
C ALA A 256 39.96 10.25 21.78
N ALA A 257 39.86 10.34 20.45
CA ALA A 257 40.86 11.02 19.63
C ALA A 257 40.25 11.47 18.29
N GLU A 258 40.39 12.78 18.03
CA GLU A 258 40.09 13.49 16.80
C GLU A 258 41.06 13.10 15.66
N GLY A 259 40.68 13.39 14.42
CA GLY A 259 41.67 13.62 13.36
C GLY A 259 41.25 13.28 11.93
N SER A 260 40.72 14.29 11.23
CA SER A 260 40.82 14.61 9.78
C SER A 260 40.73 13.47 8.75
N GLY A 261 39.93 13.52 7.69
CA GLY A 261 39.56 14.68 6.88
C GLY A 261 39.66 14.25 5.41
N ASN A 262 38.51 14.18 4.74
CA ASN A 262 38.36 14.46 3.31
C ASN A 262 36.87 14.48 2.99
N ALA A 263 36.25 15.61 3.36
CA ALA A 263 34.99 16.03 2.78
C ALA A 263 35.23 16.28 1.29
N ARG A 264 34.55 15.51 0.42
CA ARG A 264 34.36 15.94 -0.96
C ARG A 264 33.48 17.17 -0.92
N GLU A 265 34.08 18.32 -1.20
CA GLU A 265 33.38 19.59 -1.36
C GLU A 265 32.22 19.44 -2.36
N ALA A 266 31.01 19.76 -1.88
CA ALA A 266 29.89 20.04 -2.74
C ALA A 266 30.23 21.30 -3.55
N ARG A 267 30.50 21.11 -4.84
CA ARG A 267 30.73 22.18 -5.80
C ARG A 267 29.51 23.12 -5.81
N ALA A 268 29.73 24.41 -5.57
CA ALA A 268 28.68 25.42 -5.69
C ALA A 268 27.99 25.34 -7.07
N PRO A 269 26.66 25.47 -7.16
CA PRO A 269 25.95 25.34 -8.42
C PRO A 269 26.40 26.44 -9.39
N ALA A 270 26.80 26.03 -10.60
CA ALA A 270 27.16 26.95 -11.67
C ALA A 270 25.96 27.89 -11.97
N ALA A 271 26.25 29.19 -12.05
CA ALA A 271 25.29 30.30 -12.03
C ALA A 271 24.30 30.38 -13.23
N ASN A 272 24.09 29.31 -14.00
CA ASN A 272 23.23 29.33 -15.20
C ASN A 272 22.37 28.07 -15.44
N THR A 273 22.34 27.14 -14.49
CA THR A 273 21.53 25.91 -14.61
C THR A 273 20.09 26.16 -14.18
N THR A 274 19.12 25.58 -14.90
CA THR A 274 17.69 25.72 -14.56
C THR A 274 17.42 25.02 -13.22
N ARG A 275 16.82 25.69 -12.25
CA ARG A 275 16.43 25.09 -10.96
C ARG A 275 15.02 24.52 -11.07
N VAL A 276 14.95 23.22 -10.81
CA VAL A 276 13.73 22.42 -10.95
C VAL A 276 13.44 21.74 -9.62
N LEU A 277 12.19 21.81 -9.18
CA LEU A 277 11.68 20.93 -8.14
C LEU A 277 10.78 19.90 -8.77
N ILE A 278 11.12 18.62 -8.61
CA ILE A 278 10.20 17.52 -8.86
C ILE A 278 9.41 17.28 -7.57
N VAL A 279 8.09 17.38 -7.68
CA VAL A 279 7.18 17.01 -6.62
C VAL A 279 6.58 15.66 -7.00
N GLY A 280 6.99 14.65 -6.26
CA GLY A 280 6.43 13.31 -6.32
C GLY A 280 5.37 13.09 -5.22
N GLY A 281 4.80 11.89 -5.23
CA GLY A 281 4.22 11.29 -4.03
C GLY A 281 2.72 11.03 -4.13
N GLY A 282 2.27 10.27 -3.14
CA GLY A 282 0.93 9.72 -3.03
C GLY A 282 0.95 8.22 -3.28
N SER A 283 0.04 7.71 -4.11
CA SER A 283 -0.07 6.26 -4.39
C SER A 283 0.08 5.95 -5.88
N SER A 284 0.07 4.66 -6.21
CA SER A 284 0.00 4.13 -7.59
C SER A 284 1.30 4.14 -8.40
N HIS A 285 2.33 4.88 -7.98
CA HIS A 285 3.65 4.89 -8.62
C HIS A 285 4.77 4.78 -7.60
N ASP A 286 5.92 4.23 -8.00
CA ASP A 286 7.16 4.35 -7.24
C ASP A 286 7.79 5.72 -7.53
N PHE A 287 7.31 6.74 -6.81
CA PHE A 287 7.69 8.13 -7.03
C PHE A 287 9.17 8.39 -6.77
N ASP A 288 9.77 7.71 -5.80
CA ASP A 288 11.19 7.83 -5.54
C ASP A 288 12.00 7.21 -6.69
N ARG A 289 11.70 5.97 -7.06
CA ARG A 289 12.47 5.30 -8.11
C ARG A 289 12.39 6.01 -9.45
N TRP A 290 11.19 6.37 -9.89
CA TRP A 290 11.00 6.82 -11.28
C TRP A 290 11.09 8.34 -11.43
N PHE A 291 10.56 9.10 -10.48
CA PHE A 291 10.53 10.56 -10.58
C PHE A 291 11.69 11.20 -9.80
N ASN A 292 11.99 10.76 -8.58
CA ASN A 292 13.16 11.28 -7.85
C ASN A 292 14.46 10.83 -8.53
N GLN A 293 14.65 9.53 -8.78
CA GLN A 293 15.94 9.06 -9.28
C GLN A 293 16.06 9.19 -10.81
N GLU A 294 15.21 8.51 -11.59
CA GLU A 294 15.39 8.45 -13.05
C GLU A 294 15.09 9.78 -13.77
N ASP A 295 14.02 10.49 -13.41
CA ASP A 295 13.74 11.79 -14.02
C ASP A 295 14.73 12.86 -13.56
N SER A 296 15.11 12.92 -12.27
CA SER A 296 16.17 13.86 -11.86
C SER A 296 17.47 13.59 -12.61
N LYS A 297 17.85 12.32 -12.80
CA LYS A 297 19.02 11.95 -13.60
C LYS A 297 18.87 12.41 -15.06
N THR A 298 17.71 12.20 -15.67
CA THR A 298 17.42 12.62 -17.04
C THR A 298 17.47 14.14 -17.21
N LEU A 299 16.91 14.88 -16.27
CA LEU A 299 16.81 16.34 -16.30
C LEU A 299 18.11 17.05 -15.88
N SER A 300 18.92 16.44 -15.01
CA SER A 300 20.22 16.99 -14.59
C SER A 300 21.37 16.62 -15.51
N ALA A 301 21.21 15.59 -16.36
CA ALA A 301 22.22 15.15 -17.30
C ALA A 301 22.81 16.31 -18.12
N ASP A 302 24.12 16.27 -18.35
CA ASP A 302 24.89 17.29 -19.06
C ASP A 302 24.81 18.72 -18.45
N GLY A 303 24.43 18.82 -17.17
CA GLY A 303 24.31 20.10 -16.47
C GLY A 303 23.10 20.94 -16.92
N ARG A 304 22.07 20.31 -17.51
CA ARG A 304 20.85 21.00 -17.98
C ARG A 304 20.09 21.70 -16.86
N ALA A 305 20.01 21.07 -15.69
CA ALA A 305 19.32 21.59 -14.52
C ALA A 305 19.98 21.19 -13.20
N THR A 306 19.77 22.04 -12.19
CA THR A 306 19.88 21.64 -10.79
C THR A 306 18.50 21.16 -10.36
N VAL A 307 18.39 19.87 -10.03
CA VAL A 307 17.11 19.23 -9.69
C VAL A 307 17.09 18.90 -8.20
N SER A 308 16.03 19.31 -7.52
CA SER A 308 15.66 18.85 -6.18
C SER A 308 14.36 18.04 -6.25
N TYR A 309 14.15 17.16 -5.29
CA TYR A 309 12.94 16.36 -5.18
C TYR A 309 12.30 16.54 -3.80
N THR A 310 10.97 16.51 -3.75
CA THR A 310 10.20 16.32 -2.51
C THR A 310 8.98 15.45 -2.78
N ASP A 311 8.62 14.63 -1.81
CA ASP A 311 7.34 13.93 -1.72
C ASP A 311 6.39 14.58 -0.70
N LYS A 312 6.76 15.73 -0.13
CA LYS A 312 5.98 16.41 0.92
C LYS A 312 5.33 17.69 0.40
N PRO A 313 3.98 17.77 0.35
CA PRO A 313 3.28 18.97 -0.09
C PRO A 313 3.70 20.28 0.60
N ASP A 314 4.01 20.23 1.90
CA ASP A 314 4.35 21.41 2.68
C ASP A 314 5.74 22.00 2.35
N GLU A 315 6.61 21.24 1.66
CA GLU A 315 7.92 21.72 1.21
C GLU A 315 7.86 22.48 -0.12
N ILE A 316 6.73 22.37 -0.86
CA ILE A 316 6.57 23.02 -2.17
C ILE A 316 6.55 24.54 -2.02
N LEU A 317 5.69 25.06 -1.14
CA LEU A 317 5.48 26.50 -0.96
C LEU A 317 6.79 27.28 -0.66
N PRO A 318 7.63 26.88 0.31
CA PRO A 318 8.89 27.57 0.55
C PRO A 318 9.88 27.48 -0.62
N ALA A 319 9.86 26.38 -1.39
CA ALA A 319 10.78 26.17 -2.51
C ALA A 319 10.47 27.05 -3.74
N LEU A 320 9.20 27.39 -3.99
CA LEU A 320 8.77 28.13 -5.21
C LEU A 320 9.54 29.43 -5.47
N LYS A 321 10.04 30.11 -4.42
CA LYS A 321 10.73 31.40 -4.52
C LYS A 321 11.95 31.37 -5.44
N ASP A 322 12.68 30.26 -5.40
CA ASP A 322 13.96 30.13 -6.10
C ASP A 322 13.85 29.33 -7.41
N LEU A 323 12.69 28.76 -7.73
CA LEU A 323 12.55 27.87 -8.88
C LEU A 323 12.35 28.62 -10.20
N GLN A 324 12.80 27.98 -11.30
CA GLN A 324 12.39 28.36 -12.65
C GLN A 324 11.32 27.43 -13.20
N VAL A 325 11.37 26.15 -12.84
CA VAL A 325 10.39 25.15 -13.27
C VAL A 325 9.90 24.34 -12.07
N LEU A 326 8.59 24.21 -11.95
CA LEU A 326 7.96 23.25 -11.06
C LEU A 326 7.52 22.04 -11.89
N TYR A 327 8.09 20.88 -11.58
CA TYR A 327 7.64 19.59 -12.11
C TYR A 327 6.69 18.98 -11.09
N LEU A 328 5.42 18.76 -11.47
CA LEU A 328 4.44 18.07 -10.64
C LEU A 328 4.14 16.69 -11.23
N SER A 329 4.40 15.64 -10.45
CA SER A 329 3.86 14.28 -10.64
C SER A 329 3.43 13.78 -9.26
N ASN A 330 2.28 14.26 -8.80
CA ASN A 330 1.78 14.03 -7.46
C ASN A 330 0.26 13.84 -7.49
N ASN A 331 -0.23 12.84 -6.75
CA ASN A 331 -1.67 12.66 -6.51
C ASN A 331 -2.05 12.79 -5.03
N GLN A 332 -1.13 13.23 -4.16
CA GLN A 332 -1.48 13.59 -2.77
C GLN A 332 -2.40 14.82 -2.73
N PRO A 333 -3.26 14.94 -1.71
CA PRO A 333 -4.02 16.16 -1.47
C PRO A 333 -3.13 17.39 -1.26
N LEU A 334 -3.29 18.42 -2.10
CA LEU A 334 -2.67 19.72 -1.89
C LEU A 334 -3.65 20.64 -1.16
N LYS A 335 -3.88 20.44 0.15
CA LYS A 335 -4.97 21.12 0.89
C LYS A 335 -4.70 22.58 1.22
N ASN A 336 -3.44 23.00 1.28
CA ASN A 336 -3.05 24.33 1.73
C ASN A 336 -3.46 25.41 0.69
N PRO A 337 -4.39 26.33 1.02
CA PRO A 337 -4.84 27.36 0.06
C PRO A 337 -3.74 28.33 -0.35
N ALA A 338 -2.79 28.64 0.54
CA ALA A 338 -1.67 29.51 0.23
C ALA A 338 -0.72 28.86 -0.79
N LEU A 339 -0.51 27.55 -0.68
CA LEU A 339 0.24 26.78 -1.68
C LEU A 339 -0.48 26.78 -3.03
N ARG A 340 -1.79 26.48 -3.05
CA ARG A 340 -2.61 26.50 -4.27
C ARG A 340 -2.48 27.83 -5.00
N LYS A 341 -2.66 28.93 -4.26
CA LYS A 341 -2.48 30.29 -4.79
C LYS A 341 -1.06 30.51 -5.30
N ALA A 342 -0.04 30.09 -4.55
CA ALA A 342 1.36 30.28 -4.94
C ALA A 342 1.73 29.53 -6.22
N ILE A 343 1.15 28.35 -6.49
CA ILE A 343 1.36 27.64 -7.76
C ILE A 343 0.79 28.44 -8.94
N PHE A 344 -0.39 29.06 -8.78
CA PHE A 344 -0.95 29.95 -9.80
C PHE A 344 -0.13 31.23 -9.95
N ASP A 345 0.27 31.87 -8.85
CA ASP A 345 1.14 33.04 -8.89
C ASP A 345 2.48 32.73 -9.57
N PHE A 346 3.02 31.52 -9.39
CA PHE A 346 4.23 31.04 -10.06
C PHE A 346 4.03 30.97 -11.59
N ALA A 347 2.90 30.43 -12.05
CA ALA A 347 2.53 30.44 -13.47
C ALA A 347 2.33 31.86 -14.02
N GLU A 348 1.60 32.73 -13.30
CA GLU A 348 1.37 34.13 -13.68
C GLU A 348 2.67 34.95 -13.74
N ALA A 349 3.67 34.60 -12.93
CA ALA A 349 5.01 35.18 -12.99
C ALA A 349 5.84 34.70 -14.21
N GLY A 350 5.24 33.92 -15.12
CA GLY A 350 5.86 33.42 -16.34
C GLY A 350 6.84 32.26 -16.13
N LYS A 351 6.76 31.58 -14.99
CA LYS A 351 7.60 30.41 -14.69
C LYS A 351 7.08 29.16 -15.40
N GLY A 352 7.95 28.17 -15.53
CA GLY A 352 7.63 26.93 -16.23
C GLY A 352 6.90 25.91 -15.35
N LEU A 353 5.88 25.25 -15.90
CA LEU A 353 5.27 24.08 -15.28
C LEU A 353 5.45 22.85 -16.16
N LEU A 354 5.87 21.75 -15.55
CA LEU A 354 5.92 20.43 -16.18
C LEU A 354 4.98 19.51 -15.39
N LEU A 355 3.81 19.23 -15.95
CA LEU A 355 2.77 18.45 -15.30
C LEU A 355 2.78 17.04 -15.88
N VAL A 356 3.12 16.05 -15.08
CA VAL A 356 3.42 14.70 -15.58
C VAL A 356 2.55 13.66 -14.90
N HIS A 357 2.08 12.73 -15.73
CA HIS A 357 1.38 11.51 -15.38
C HIS A 357 0.28 11.73 -14.31
N PRO A 358 0.41 11.34 -13.02
CA PRO A 358 -0.69 11.45 -12.08
C PRO A 358 -1.17 12.88 -11.86
N ALA A 359 -0.33 13.90 -12.09
CA ALA A 359 -0.73 15.31 -11.96
C ALA A 359 -1.73 15.78 -13.03
N LEU A 360 -2.09 14.93 -13.98
CA LEU A 360 -3.03 15.22 -15.08
C LEU A 360 -4.42 14.63 -14.83
N TRP A 361 -4.60 13.89 -13.74
CA TRP A 361 -5.91 13.41 -13.29
C TRP A 361 -6.70 14.51 -12.60
N TYR A 362 -8.01 14.30 -12.48
CA TYR A 362 -8.88 15.08 -11.59
C TYR A 362 -8.69 14.66 -10.12
N ASN A 363 -7.47 14.82 -9.58
CA ASN A 363 -7.12 14.41 -8.21
C ASN A 363 -7.74 15.31 -7.12
N TRP A 364 -7.95 16.58 -7.43
CA TRP A 364 -8.37 17.59 -6.46
C TRP A 364 -9.74 18.16 -6.82
N ALA A 365 -10.80 17.39 -6.49
CA ALA A 365 -12.18 17.79 -6.75
C ALA A 365 -12.57 19.10 -6.07
N ASP A 366 -11.92 19.45 -4.96
CA ASP A 366 -12.08 20.70 -4.23
C ASP A 366 -11.20 21.86 -4.76
N TRP A 367 -10.47 21.62 -5.84
CA TRP A 367 -9.66 22.62 -6.55
C TRP A 367 -9.70 22.41 -8.07
N PRO A 368 -10.90 22.49 -8.68
CA PRO A 368 -11.09 22.20 -10.10
C PRO A 368 -10.34 23.19 -11.01
N GLU A 369 -9.99 24.38 -10.52
CA GLU A 369 -9.22 25.38 -11.26
C GLU A 369 -7.86 24.85 -11.68
N TYR A 370 -7.23 23.95 -10.90
CA TYR A 370 -5.95 23.35 -11.27
C TYR A 370 -6.03 22.67 -12.65
N ASN A 371 -6.99 21.76 -12.82
CA ASN A 371 -7.18 21.06 -14.09
C ASN A 371 -7.65 22.03 -15.18
N ARG A 372 -8.60 22.90 -14.86
CA ARG A 372 -9.18 23.84 -15.83
C ARG A 372 -8.14 24.80 -16.41
N VAL A 373 -7.27 25.37 -15.57
CA VAL A 373 -6.35 26.45 -15.97
C VAL A 373 -4.95 25.93 -16.30
N LEU A 374 -4.41 25.02 -15.48
CA LEU A 374 -3.00 24.61 -15.61
C LEU A 374 -2.83 23.36 -16.46
N VAL A 375 -3.85 22.50 -16.57
CA VAL A 375 -3.82 21.28 -17.40
C VAL A 375 -4.61 21.43 -18.70
N GLY A 376 -5.66 22.27 -18.71
CA GLY A 376 -6.60 22.44 -19.81
C GLY A 376 -7.62 21.31 -19.93
N GLY A 377 -7.81 20.52 -18.87
CA GLY A 377 -8.60 19.29 -18.85
C GLY A 377 -8.06 18.28 -17.84
N GLY A 378 -8.37 17.01 -18.06
CA GLY A 378 -7.79 15.94 -17.24
C GLY A 378 -8.26 14.54 -17.62
N ALA A 379 -7.66 13.54 -16.99
CA ALA A 379 -8.07 12.15 -17.09
C ALA A 379 -8.92 11.72 -15.88
N ARG A 380 -9.85 10.79 -16.11
CA ARG A 380 -10.62 10.08 -15.06
C ARG A 380 -10.50 8.56 -15.16
N SER A 381 -9.93 8.10 -16.25
CA SER A 381 -9.72 6.70 -16.58
C SER A 381 -8.55 6.59 -17.54
N HIS A 382 -8.10 5.35 -17.73
CA HIS A 382 -7.08 4.98 -18.69
C HIS A 382 -7.33 3.55 -19.15
N ASP A 383 -6.67 3.15 -20.22
CA ASP A 383 -6.59 1.74 -20.57
C ASP A 383 -5.78 0.97 -19.51
N LYS A 384 -6.03 -0.33 -19.39
CA LYS A 384 -5.16 -1.21 -18.59
C LYS A 384 -3.71 -1.06 -19.05
N TYR A 385 -2.78 -1.06 -18.11
CA TYR A 385 -1.35 -1.00 -18.42
C TYR A 385 -0.98 -2.00 -19.52
N GLY A 386 -0.33 -1.52 -20.57
CA GLY A 386 -0.05 -2.32 -21.74
C GLY A 386 0.59 -1.53 -22.87
N GLU A 387 0.88 -2.20 -23.98
CA GLU A 387 1.50 -1.56 -25.13
C GLU A 387 0.48 -0.70 -25.92
N PHE A 388 0.86 0.54 -26.20
CA PHE A 388 0.20 1.40 -27.17
C PHE A 388 1.23 2.18 -27.99
N GLU A 389 0.79 2.81 -29.09
CA GLU A 389 1.68 3.58 -29.96
C GLU A 389 1.43 5.08 -29.79
N VAL A 390 2.49 5.85 -29.56
CA VAL A 390 2.46 7.31 -29.53
C VAL A 390 2.86 7.83 -30.91
N HIS A 391 2.05 8.72 -31.49
CA HIS A 391 2.34 9.40 -32.75
C HIS A 391 2.50 10.89 -32.53
N ALA A 392 3.56 11.46 -33.11
CA ALA A 392 3.79 12.89 -33.11
C ALA A 392 2.77 13.58 -34.02
N ASN A 393 1.96 14.47 -33.46
CA ASN A 393 1.03 15.33 -34.19
C ASN A 393 1.73 16.58 -34.73
N LEU A 394 2.66 17.14 -33.96
CA LEU A 394 3.43 18.33 -34.31
C LEU A 394 4.94 18.07 -34.13
N PRO A 395 5.55 17.24 -35.00
CA PRO A 395 6.95 16.82 -34.87
C PRO A 395 7.95 17.98 -34.95
N GLN A 396 7.58 19.10 -35.56
CA GLN A 396 8.37 20.33 -35.65
C GLN A 396 8.37 21.17 -34.37
N HIS A 397 7.47 20.88 -33.42
CA HIS A 397 7.44 21.62 -32.16
C HIS A 397 8.72 21.35 -31.35
N PRO A 398 9.34 22.34 -30.68
CA PRO A 398 10.59 22.13 -29.95
C PRO A 398 10.57 21.00 -28.91
N VAL A 399 9.42 20.77 -28.26
CA VAL A 399 9.24 19.65 -27.31
C VAL A 399 9.37 18.28 -27.99
N MET A 400 9.04 18.19 -29.28
CA MET A 400 9.11 16.96 -30.08
C MET A 400 10.42 16.82 -30.88
N ALA A 401 11.36 17.76 -30.75
CA ALA A 401 12.60 17.73 -31.51
C ALA A 401 13.43 16.46 -31.22
N GLY A 402 13.74 15.69 -32.25
CA GLY A 402 14.49 14.43 -32.11
C GLY A 402 13.68 13.26 -31.56
N VAL A 403 12.38 13.45 -31.31
CA VAL A 403 11.45 12.35 -30.98
C VAL A 403 11.03 11.66 -32.29
N PRO A 404 11.01 10.32 -32.36
CA PRO A 404 10.50 9.61 -33.53
C PRO A 404 9.07 10.02 -33.89
N GLY A 405 8.72 9.96 -35.18
CA GLY A 405 7.36 10.27 -35.66
C GLY A 405 6.29 9.35 -35.04
N SER A 406 6.65 8.12 -34.69
CA SER A 406 5.92 7.29 -33.76
C SER A 406 6.84 6.37 -32.96
N PHE A 407 6.36 5.90 -31.80
CA PHE A 407 7.05 4.91 -30.97
C PHE A 407 6.06 4.12 -30.12
N LYS A 408 6.39 2.87 -29.82
CA LYS A 408 5.63 2.03 -28.91
C LYS A 408 6.11 2.20 -27.48
N ILE A 409 5.19 2.09 -26.53
CA ILE A 409 5.45 2.20 -25.10
C ILE A 409 4.50 1.29 -24.34
N ASN A 410 4.99 0.66 -23.26
CA ASN A 410 4.15 0.00 -22.27
C ASN A 410 3.91 0.95 -21.12
N ASP A 411 2.66 1.41 -20.98
CA ASP A 411 2.27 2.43 -20.02
C ASP A 411 0.73 2.39 -19.84
N GLU A 412 0.17 3.34 -19.11
CA GLU A 412 -1.27 3.59 -19.01
C GLU A 412 -1.70 4.66 -20.01
N LEU A 413 -2.47 4.27 -21.05
CA LEU A 413 -3.02 5.23 -22.00
C LEU A 413 -4.18 5.99 -21.36
N TYR A 414 -3.92 7.20 -20.87
CA TYR A 414 -4.92 8.04 -20.23
C TYR A 414 -6.00 8.48 -21.21
N HIS A 415 -7.26 8.35 -20.78
CA HIS A 415 -8.41 8.89 -21.49
C HIS A 415 -8.55 10.38 -21.18
N PHE A 416 -7.58 11.17 -21.62
CA PHE A 416 -7.57 12.61 -21.38
C PHE A 416 -8.70 13.30 -22.15
N GLU A 417 -9.44 14.14 -21.44
CA GLU A 417 -10.52 14.96 -21.99
C GLU A 417 -10.21 16.45 -21.76
N PRO A 418 -10.11 17.28 -22.82
CA PRO A 418 -10.05 18.72 -22.69
C PRO A 418 -11.30 19.25 -21.96
N ASP A 419 -11.11 20.18 -21.02
CA ASP A 419 -12.24 20.88 -20.42
C ASP A 419 -12.72 21.97 -21.39
N LYS A 420 -14.03 22.01 -21.69
CA LYS A 420 -14.66 23.01 -22.58
C LYS A 420 -14.48 24.44 -22.06
N ASP A 421 -14.40 24.61 -20.75
CA ASP A 421 -14.20 25.89 -20.07
C ASP A 421 -12.74 26.03 -19.61
N GLY A 422 -11.86 25.09 -20.00
CA GLY A 422 -10.45 25.06 -19.69
C GLY A 422 -9.60 25.97 -20.58
N THR A 423 -8.38 26.24 -20.14
CA THR A 423 -7.40 26.92 -20.96
C THR A 423 -7.09 26.06 -22.20
N PRO A 424 -7.16 26.62 -23.43
CA PRO A 424 -6.98 25.84 -24.65
C PRO A 424 -5.63 25.14 -24.69
N ILE A 425 -5.63 23.90 -25.19
CA ILE A 425 -4.40 23.09 -25.35
C ILE A 425 -3.96 23.01 -26.81
N GLN A 426 -2.69 22.66 -27.02
CA GLN A 426 -2.16 22.24 -28.32
C GLN A 426 -1.50 20.88 -28.16
N VAL A 427 -2.10 19.86 -28.78
CA VAL A 427 -1.64 18.48 -28.69
C VAL A 427 -0.43 18.28 -29.60
N LEU A 428 0.67 17.84 -29.00
CA LEU A 428 1.94 17.57 -29.67
C LEU A 428 2.08 16.11 -30.08
N ALA A 429 1.50 15.19 -29.31
CA ALA A 429 1.45 13.77 -29.61
C ALA A 429 0.17 13.12 -29.06
N TYR A 430 -0.31 12.10 -29.79
CA TYR A 430 -1.44 11.27 -29.39
C TYR A 430 -0.97 9.84 -29.09
N GLY A 431 -1.52 9.22 -28.06
CA GLY A 431 -1.40 7.79 -27.79
C GLY A 431 -2.60 7.05 -28.37
N ASN A 432 -2.32 5.98 -29.10
CA ASN A 432 -3.30 5.18 -29.84
C ASN A 432 -3.35 3.76 -29.30
N ASN A 433 -4.52 3.38 -28.80
CA ASN A 433 -4.78 2.00 -28.42
C ASN A 433 -4.78 1.12 -29.68
N LEU A 434 -3.83 0.20 -29.78
CA LEU A 434 -3.64 -0.67 -30.95
C LEU A 434 -4.78 -1.68 -31.17
N GLN A 435 -5.60 -1.96 -30.15
CA GLN A 435 -6.71 -2.90 -30.22
C GLN A 435 -8.03 -2.20 -30.56
N THR A 436 -8.29 -1.04 -29.96
CA THR A 436 -9.56 -0.33 -30.10
C THR A 436 -9.53 0.79 -31.12
N GLY A 437 -8.33 1.24 -31.53
CA GLY A 437 -8.13 2.40 -32.41
C GLY A 437 -8.44 3.75 -31.75
N LYS A 438 -8.80 3.77 -30.46
CA LYS A 438 -9.04 5.01 -29.72
C LYS A 438 -7.74 5.78 -29.53
N SER A 439 -7.83 7.11 -29.64
CA SER A 439 -6.70 8.02 -29.60
C SER A 439 -6.93 9.11 -28.57
N TYR A 440 -5.92 9.40 -27.75
CA TYR A 440 -5.99 10.39 -26.68
C TYR A 440 -4.74 11.27 -26.66
N PRO A 441 -4.83 12.57 -26.28
CA PRO A 441 -3.66 13.39 -26.09
C PRO A 441 -2.69 12.78 -25.06
N SER A 442 -1.43 12.59 -25.45
CA SER A 442 -0.38 12.07 -24.54
C SER A 442 0.69 13.09 -24.22
N VAL A 443 0.94 14.05 -25.11
CA VAL A 443 1.83 15.19 -24.85
C VAL A 443 1.18 16.44 -25.41
N TRP A 444 1.03 17.49 -24.60
CA TRP A 444 0.46 18.76 -25.04
C TRP A 444 1.07 19.94 -24.29
N ILE A 445 0.84 21.12 -24.83
CA ILE A 445 1.06 22.38 -24.10
C ILE A 445 -0.28 23.02 -23.78
N VAL A 446 -0.33 23.74 -22.66
CA VAL A 446 -1.47 24.59 -22.31
C VAL A 446 -1.14 26.00 -22.77
N LYS A 447 -2.06 26.66 -23.50
CA LYS A 447 -1.89 28.02 -24.02
C LYS A 447 -2.15 29.06 -22.92
N HIS A 448 -1.46 28.92 -21.80
CA HIS A 448 -1.49 29.87 -20.70
C HIS A 448 -0.92 31.21 -21.16
N PRO A 449 -1.52 32.36 -20.79
CA PRO A 449 -1.10 33.67 -21.32
C PRO A 449 0.33 34.06 -20.92
N GLN A 450 0.77 33.67 -19.72
CA GLN A 450 2.08 34.04 -19.17
C GLN A 450 3.05 32.86 -19.07
N ALA A 451 2.53 31.66 -18.81
CA ALA A 451 3.34 30.51 -18.38
C ALA A 451 3.63 29.59 -19.56
N ARG A 452 4.77 28.91 -19.51
CA ARG A 452 5.06 27.79 -20.41
C ARG A 452 4.75 26.50 -19.67
N ILE A 453 3.64 25.86 -20.03
CA ILE A 453 3.17 24.63 -19.39
C ILE A 453 3.20 23.49 -20.39
N VAL A 454 3.92 22.43 -20.06
CA VAL A 454 3.92 21.15 -20.81
C VAL A 454 3.28 20.09 -19.94
N CYS A 455 2.38 19.33 -20.53
CA CYS A 455 1.72 18.19 -19.92
C CYS A 455 2.15 16.90 -20.64
N ILE A 456 2.53 15.88 -19.87
CA ILE A 456 2.97 14.57 -20.38
C ILE A 456 2.21 13.48 -19.65
N ALA A 457 1.30 12.79 -20.34
CA ALA A 457 0.51 11.70 -19.76
C ALA A 457 1.28 10.39 -19.59
N LEU A 458 2.48 10.28 -20.14
CA LEU A 458 3.34 9.10 -20.03
C LEU A 458 4.16 9.15 -18.72
N GLY A 459 4.56 7.99 -18.20
CA GLY A 459 5.47 7.87 -17.06
C GLY A 459 4.99 6.99 -15.90
N HIS A 460 4.29 5.88 -16.15
CA HIS A 460 3.83 5.02 -15.05
C HIS A 460 4.99 4.33 -14.30
N ASP A 461 5.95 3.75 -15.04
CA ASP A 461 7.06 2.96 -14.48
C ASP A 461 8.30 2.89 -15.40
N GLY A 462 9.24 2.00 -15.06
CA GLY A 462 10.48 1.82 -15.78
C GLY A 462 10.35 1.61 -17.28
N LYS A 463 9.28 0.99 -17.80
CA LYS A 463 9.11 0.81 -19.25
C LYS A 463 8.96 2.15 -19.97
N ALA A 464 8.37 3.14 -19.30
CA ALA A 464 8.30 4.52 -19.80
C ALA A 464 9.60 5.28 -19.50
N HIS A 465 10.05 5.29 -18.25
CA HIS A 465 11.20 6.09 -17.81
C HIS A 465 12.53 5.66 -18.44
N GLU A 466 12.65 4.41 -18.88
CA GLU A 466 13.84 3.92 -19.58
C GLU A 466 13.82 4.19 -21.10
N LEU A 467 12.66 4.52 -21.66
CA LEU A 467 12.49 4.73 -23.10
C LEU A 467 13.13 6.06 -23.56
N GLU A 468 14.02 5.99 -24.56
CA GLU A 468 14.73 7.18 -25.04
C GLU A 468 13.81 8.25 -25.64
N ALA A 469 12.68 7.85 -26.25
CA ALA A 469 11.68 8.80 -26.73
C ALA A 469 11.09 9.63 -25.56
N TYR A 470 10.72 8.96 -24.46
CA TYR A 470 10.21 9.62 -23.25
C TYR A 470 11.24 10.56 -22.61
N LYS A 471 12.47 10.08 -22.41
CA LYS A 471 13.57 10.92 -21.89
C LYS A 471 13.85 12.14 -22.79
N THR A 472 13.73 11.98 -24.10
CA THR A 472 13.90 13.08 -25.05
C THR A 472 12.79 14.11 -24.92
N ILE A 473 11.53 13.67 -24.82
CA ILE A 473 10.38 14.55 -24.55
C ILE A 473 10.60 15.31 -23.24
N LEU A 474 10.99 14.65 -22.14
CA LEU A 474 11.25 15.30 -20.85
C LEU A 474 12.33 16.37 -20.92
N ARG A 475 13.48 16.05 -21.54
CA ARG A 475 14.59 17.02 -21.72
C ARG A 475 14.15 18.24 -22.52
N ASN A 476 13.42 18.03 -23.61
CA ASN A 476 12.93 19.11 -24.45
C ASN A 476 11.84 19.93 -23.76
N ALA A 477 10.95 19.27 -23.02
CA ALA A 477 9.91 19.91 -22.22
C ALA A 477 10.52 20.83 -21.18
N LEU A 478 11.51 20.36 -20.41
CA LEU A 478 12.24 21.20 -19.46
C LEU A 478 12.89 22.41 -20.13
N LYS A 479 13.55 22.20 -21.27
CA LYS A 479 14.20 23.30 -22.00
C LYS A 479 13.17 24.36 -22.41
N TRP A 480 12.05 23.92 -23.01
CA TRP A 480 11.00 24.78 -23.49
C TRP A 480 10.29 25.54 -22.35
N THR A 481 9.94 24.86 -21.25
CA THR A 481 9.29 25.47 -20.09
C THR A 481 10.19 26.44 -19.34
N ALA A 482 11.50 26.20 -19.32
CA ALA A 482 12.49 27.10 -18.77
C ALA A 482 12.75 28.36 -19.62
N GLY A 483 12.14 28.48 -20.80
CA GLY A 483 12.31 29.64 -21.69
C GLY A 483 13.59 29.62 -22.53
N LYS A 484 14.26 28.46 -22.67
CA LYS A 484 15.58 28.30 -23.30
C LYS A 484 15.55 27.64 -24.68
#